data_AF-A0A1E5GVS5-F1
#
_entry.id   AF-A0A1E5GVS5-F1
#
_cell.length_a   1.000
_cell.length_b   1.000
_cell.length_c   1.000
_cell.angle_alpha   90.00
_cell.angle_beta   90.00
_cell.angle_gamma   90.00
#
_symmetry.space_group_name_H-M   'P 1'
#
loop_
_entity.id
_entity.type
_entity.pdbx_description
1 polymer ?
#
loop_
_entity_poly.entity_id
_entity_poly.type
_entity_poly.pdbx_seq_one_letter_code
_entity_poly.pdbx_strand_id
1 'polypeptide(L)'
;MSEFERIVKELDCFLDEYDIQNHQILNTFYFELKNELYELFNEYKRKELLPLVTCMLQLESKIQLLSFYLRTMDQLKLAETEIVRLIKSEYQLYIFDSMLCKENIEKPSMLFKQVQKTSKNKNGHCSVLCFR
;
A
#
# COMPACT_ATOMS: atom_id res chain seq x y z
N MET A 1 -13.63 13.17 8.33
CA MET A 1 -12.53 12.21 8.14
C MET A 1 -11.97 12.43 6.74
N SER A 2 -10.68 12.73 6.63
CA SER A 2 -10.00 12.88 5.34
C SER A 2 -9.86 11.53 4.63
N GLU A 3 -9.67 11.53 3.31
CA GLU A 3 -9.45 10.29 2.55
C GLU A 3 -8.16 9.58 2.98
N PHE A 4 -7.16 10.34 3.46
CA PHE A 4 -5.96 9.82 4.11
C PHE A 4 -6.29 9.04 5.39
N GLU A 5 -7.07 9.65 6.30
CA GLU A 5 -7.52 8.98 7.52
C GLU A 5 -8.33 7.71 7.19
N ARG A 6 -9.05 7.72 6.06
CA ARG A 6 -9.76 6.53 5.57
C ARG A 6 -8.78 5.43 5.13
N ILE A 7 -7.75 5.75 4.35
CA ILE A 7 -6.72 4.79 3.89
C ILE A 7 -6.00 4.17 5.09
N VAL A 8 -5.54 5.01 6.03
CA VAL A 8 -4.87 4.53 7.25
C VAL A 8 -5.79 3.61 8.04
N LYS A 9 -7.05 4.01 8.23
CA LYS A 9 -8.03 3.22 8.97
C LYS A 9 -8.35 1.89 8.29
N GLU A 10 -8.49 1.87 6.97
CA GLU A 10 -8.72 0.64 6.21
C GLU A 10 -7.50 -0.30 6.31
N LEU A 11 -6.28 0.25 6.29
CA LEU A 11 -5.06 -0.52 6.50
C LEU A 11 -4.95 -1.05 7.93
N ASP A 12 -5.25 -0.22 8.94
CA ASP A 12 -5.32 -0.65 10.35
C ASP A 12 -6.32 -1.81 10.51
N CYS A 13 -7.54 -1.68 9.97
CA CYS A 13 -8.54 -2.73 10.02
C CYS A 13 -8.08 -4.01 9.33
N PHE A 14 -7.49 -3.92 8.14
CA PHE A 14 -6.97 -5.09 7.43
C PHE A 14 -5.91 -5.82 8.24
N LEU A 15 -5.00 -5.11 8.91
CA LEU A 15 -3.92 -5.74 9.65
C LEU A 15 -4.36 -6.29 11.01
N ASP A 16 -5.39 -5.69 11.62
CA ASP A 16 -6.05 -6.26 12.79
C ASP A 16 -6.72 -7.61 12.46
N GLU A 17 -7.22 -7.85 11.23
CA GLU A 17 -7.76 -9.16 10.80
C GLU A 17 -6.71 -10.28 10.81
N TYR A 18 -5.43 -9.95 10.74
CA TYR A 18 -4.31 -10.91 10.76
C TYR A 18 -3.53 -10.86 12.07
N ASP A 19 -4.12 -10.29 13.14
CA ASP A 19 -3.52 -10.23 14.46
C ASP A 19 -2.07 -9.68 14.45
N ILE A 20 -1.78 -8.71 13.57
CA ILE A 20 -0.39 -8.23 13.36
C ILE A 20 0.25 -7.74 14.66
N GLN A 21 -0.56 -7.32 15.62
CA GLN A 21 -0.11 -6.87 16.94
C GLN A 21 0.65 -7.95 17.71
N ASN A 22 0.39 -9.23 17.43
CA ASN A 22 1.10 -10.38 18.00
C ASN A 22 2.41 -10.71 17.26
N HIS A 23 2.65 -10.08 16.11
CA HIS A 23 3.83 -10.27 15.27
C HIS A 23 4.78 -9.07 15.40
N GLN A 24 5.68 -9.11 16.38
CA GLN A 24 6.47 -7.93 16.78
C GLN A 24 7.23 -7.27 15.62
N ILE A 25 7.81 -8.08 14.71
CA ILE A 25 8.64 -7.56 13.61
C ILE A 25 7.73 -7.02 12.50
N LEU A 26 6.66 -7.73 12.16
CA LEU A 26 5.69 -7.25 11.17
C LEU A 26 4.95 -6.00 11.63
N ASN A 27 4.61 -5.92 12.91
CA ASN A 27 4.00 -4.75 13.52
C ASN A 27 4.95 -3.54 13.45
N THR A 28 6.23 -3.74 13.76
CA THR A 28 7.25 -2.69 13.63
C THR A 28 7.35 -2.21 12.17
N PHE A 29 7.42 -3.13 11.22
CA PHE A 29 7.44 -2.80 9.80
C PHE A 29 6.16 -2.09 9.34
N TYR A 30 5.01 -2.46 9.89
CA TYR A 30 3.76 -1.76 9.63
C TYR A 30 3.82 -0.30 10.11
N PHE A 31 4.33 -0.04 11.31
CA PHE A 31 4.53 1.33 11.78
C PHE A 31 5.48 2.14 10.87
N GLU A 32 6.53 1.51 10.34
CA GLU A 32 7.39 2.14 9.32
C GLU A 32 6.57 2.53 8.08
N LEU A 33 5.73 1.64 7.55
CA LEU A 33 4.86 1.93 6.41
C LEU A 33 3.86 3.05 6.69
N LYS A 34 3.28 3.11 7.90
CA LYS A 34 2.40 4.23 8.29
C LYS A 34 3.17 5.54 8.23
N ASN A 35 4.39 5.58 8.77
CA ASN A 35 5.23 6.78 8.76
C ASN A 35 5.56 7.22 7.33
N GLU A 36 5.93 6.29 6.44
CA GLU A 36 6.14 6.58 5.02
C GLU A 36 4.87 7.15 4.34
N LEU A 37 3.68 6.62 4.65
CA LEU A 37 2.40 7.15 4.16
C LEU A 37 2.14 8.59 4.66
N TYR A 38 2.47 8.89 5.92
CA TYR A 38 2.36 10.24 6.48
C TYR A 38 3.33 11.22 5.81
N GLU A 39 4.57 10.79 5.55
CA GLU A 39 5.59 11.60 4.86
C GLU A 39 5.15 11.92 3.44
N LEU A 40 4.67 10.93 2.69
CA LEU A 40 4.12 11.08 1.34
C LEU A 40 3.00 12.14 1.31
N PHE A 41 2.12 12.13 2.31
CA PHE A 41 1.05 13.14 2.40
C PHE A 41 1.60 14.55 2.65
N ASN A 42 2.70 14.69 3.39
CA ASN A 42 3.35 15.98 3.59
C ASN A 42 4.09 16.45 2.33
N GLU A 43 4.69 15.53 1.58
CA GLU A 43 5.31 15.81 0.27
C GLU A 43 4.29 16.20 -0.79
N TYR A 44 3.08 15.61 -0.78
CA TYR A 44 1.98 16.01 -1.66
C TYR A 44 1.70 17.52 -1.60
N LYS A 45 1.82 18.12 -0.42
CA LYS A 45 1.62 19.58 -0.23
C LYS A 45 2.68 20.42 -0.96
N ARG A 46 3.85 19.85 -1.27
CA ARG A 46 4.97 20.50 -1.99
C ARG A 46 4.81 20.48 -3.53
N LYS A 47 3.81 19.76 -4.07
CA LYS A 47 3.43 19.70 -5.50
C LYS A 47 4.48 19.12 -6.47
N GLU A 48 5.50 18.40 -5.98
CA GLU A 48 6.43 17.68 -6.87
C GLU A 48 5.81 16.35 -7.33
N LEU A 49 5.20 16.36 -8.52
CA LEU A 49 4.37 15.25 -9.02
C LEU A 49 5.14 13.95 -9.29
N LEU A 50 6.34 14.02 -9.87
CA LEU A 50 7.10 12.82 -10.27
C LEU A 50 7.62 12.04 -9.05
N PRO A 51 8.35 12.68 -8.10
CA PRO A 51 8.79 12.01 -6.88
C PRO A 51 7.64 11.42 -6.09
N LEU A 52 6.53 12.17 -5.98
CA LEU A 52 5.32 11.73 -5.32
C LEU A 52 4.74 10.45 -5.93
N VAL A 53 4.61 10.39 -7.27
CA VAL A 53 4.08 9.19 -7.96
C VAL A 53 4.99 8.00 -7.73
N THR A 54 6.31 8.18 -7.77
CA THR A 54 7.26 7.11 -7.45
C THR A 54 7.08 6.62 -6.02
N CYS A 55 7.05 7.51 -5.03
CA CYS A 55 6.85 7.14 -3.63
C CYS A 55 5.50 6.43 -3.39
N MET A 56 4.43 6.87 -4.07
CA MET A 56 3.11 6.20 -4.02
C MET A 56 3.18 4.76 -4.52
N LEU A 57 3.83 4.53 -5.66
CA LEU A 57 4.01 3.18 -6.22
C LEU A 57 4.81 2.28 -5.28
N GLN A 58 5.89 2.81 -4.72
CA GLN A 58 6.73 2.06 -3.77
C GLN A 58 5.94 1.63 -2.54
N LEU A 59 5.19 2.56 -1.95
CA LEU A 59 4.40 2.29 -0.77
C LEU A 59 3.28 1.28 -1.06
N GLU A 60 2.59 1.44 -2.18
CA GLU A 60 1.55 0.53 -2.62
C GLU A 60 2.09 -0.90 -2.78
N SER A 61 3.22 -1.08 -3.46
CA SER A 61 3.83 -2.39 -3.64
C SER A 61 4.25 -3.03 -2.32
N LYS A 62 4.78 -2.25 -1.35
CA LYS A 62 5.09 -2.77 -0.02
C LYS A 62 3.83 -3.24 0.72
N ILE A 63 2.72 -2.49 0.64
CA ILE A 63 1.44 -2.86 1.27
C ILE A 63 0.85 -4.13 0.63
N GLN A 64 0.93 -4.25 -0.69
CA GLN A 64 0.48 -5.44 -1.42
C GLN A 64 1.29 -6.68 -1.04
N LEU A 65 2.62 -6.57 -0.99
CA LEU A 65 3.48 -7.67 -0.56
C LEU A 65 3.24 -8.04 0.90
N LEU A 66 3.09 -7.06 1.81
CA LEU A 66 2.72 -7.32 3.20
C LEU A 66 1.40 -8.10 3.28
N SER A 67 0.40 -7.67 2.53
CA SER A 67 -0.91 -8.34 2.47
C SER A 67 -0.82 -9.77 1.96
N PHE A 68 0.00 -10.00 0.93
CA PHE A 68 0.25 -11.34 0.39
C PHE A 68 0.91 -12.26 1.43
N TYR A 69 1.95 -11.79 2.11
CA TYR A 69 2.65 -12.60 3.11
C TYR A 69 1.80 -12.88 4.35
N LEU A 70 1.00 -11.92 4.81
CA LEU A 70 0.06 -12.15 5.92
C LEU A 70 -0.97 -13.23 5.55
N ARG A 71 -1.50 -13.21 4.32
CA ARG A 71 -2.44 -14.23 3.81
C ARG A 71 -1.83 -15.63 3.66
N THR A 72 -0.52 -15.73 3.51
CA THR A 72 0.19 -16.98 3.20
C THR A 72 1.14 -17.42 4.30
N MET A 73 1.15 -16.72 5.43
CA MET A 73 2.12 -16.92 6.53
C MET A 73 2.09 -18.34 7.08
N ASP A 74 0.89 -18.88 7.33
CA ASP A 74 0.69 -20.25 7.82
C ASP A 74 1.14 -21.32 6.83
N GLN A 75 1.12 -21.01 5.54
CA GLN A 75 1.47 -21.94 4.46
C GLN A 75 2.96 -21.95 4.18
N LEU A 76 3.58 -20.76 4.13
CA LEU A 76 4.98 -20.59 3.76
C LEU A 76 5.93 -20.90 4.92
N LYS A 77 5.45 -20.86 6.18
CA LYS A 77 6.25 -21.11 7.39
C LYS A 77 7.53 -20.27 7.45
N LEU A 78 7.46 -19.05 6.91
CA LEU A 78 8.57 -18.10 6.91
C LEU A 78 8.62 -17.36 8.25
N ALA A 79 9.84 -17.07 8.71
CA ALA A 79 10.03 -16.17 9.85
C ALA A 79 9.66 -14.74 9.49
N GLU A 80 9.15 -13.96 10.45
CA GLU A 80 8.77 -12.56 10.23
C GLU A 80 9.92 -11.71 9.66
N THR A 81 11.15 -11.94 10.15
CA THR A 81 12.35 -11.26 9.64
C THR A 81 12.57 -11.51 8.16
N GLU A 82 12.26 -12.72 7.69
CA GLU A 82 12.44 -13.11 6.31
C GLU A 82 11.35 -12.48 5.43
N ILE A 83 10.11 -12.43 5.90
CA ILE A 83 9.02 -11.72 5.23
C ILE A 83 9.36 -10.24 5.06
N VAL A 84 9.78 -9.56 6.13
CA VAL A 84 10.17 -8.14 6.05
C VAL A 84 11.36 -7.93 5.12
N ARG A 85 12.35 -8.84 5.14
CA ARG A 85 13.49 -8.80 4.22
C ARG A 85 13.01 -8.86 2.77
N LEU A 86 12.14 -9.82 2.44
CA LEU A 86 11.60 -10.01 1.10
C LEU A 86 10.82 -8.78 0.63
N ILE A 87 9.93 -8.23 1.48
CA ILE A 87 9.19 -7.01 1.15
C ILE A 87 10.15 -5.85 0.85
N LYS A 88 11.18 -5.64 1.68
CA LYS A 88 12.15 -4.56 1.51
C LYS A 88 13.04 -4.74 0.28
N SER A 89 13.36 -5.97 -0.14
CA SER A 89 14.21 -6.21 -1.31
C SER A 89 13.45 -6.34 -2.63
N GLU A 90 12.20 -6.80 -2.60
CA GLU A 90 11.48 -7.23 -3.81
C GLU A 90 10.38 -6.26 -4.27
N TYR A 91 10.02 -5.24 -3.45
CA TYR A 91 8.96 -4.30 -3.84
C TYR A 91 9.23 -3.59 -5.18
N GLN A 92 10.50 -3.36 -5.54
CA GLN A 92 10.86 -2.74 -6.82
C GLN A 92 10.53 -3.63 -8.03
N LEU A 93 10.67 -4.95 -7.89
CA LEU A 93 10.28 -5.92 -8.92
C LEU A 93 8.76 -5.89 -9.09
N TYR A 94 8.03 -5.79 -7.98
CA TYR A 94 6.58 -5.67 -8.00
C TYR A 94 6.10 -4.36 -8.63
N ILE A 95 6.80 -3.23 -8.43
CA ILE A 95 6.52 -1.97 -9.16
C ILE A 95 6.68 -2.17 -10.67
N PHE A 96 7.75 -2.86 -11.09
CA PHE A 96 8.02 -3.09 -12.51
C PHE A 96 6.99 -4.01 -13.15
N ASP A 97 6.68 -5.14 -12.52
CA ASP A 97 5.70 -6.11 -13.01
C ASP A 97 4.27 -5.55 -12.97
N SER A 98 3.90 -4.81 -11.90
CA SER A 98 2.59 -4.14 -11.81
C SER A 98 2.43 -3.00 -12.80
N MET A 99 3.51 -2.31 -13.21
CA MET A 99 3.44 -1.28 -14.25
C MET A 99 3.44 -1.84 -15.69
N LEU A 100 3.91 -3.07 -15.91
CA LEU A 100 3.98 -3.70 -17.24
C LEU A 100 2.80 -4.63 -17.54
N CYS A 101 2.20 -5.27 -16.54
CA CYS A 101 1.05 -6.16 -16.74
C CYS A 101 -0.29 -5.41 -16.60
N LYS A 102 -0.74 -4.76 -17.69
CA LYS A 102 -2.09 -4.15 -17.79
C LYS A 102 -3.25 -5.11 -17.45
N GLU A 103 -3.04 -6.42 -17.56
CA GLU A 103 -4.07 -7.44 -17.32
C GLU A 103 -4.30 -7.74 -15.82
N ASN A 104 -3.38 -7.36 -14.93
CA ASN A 104 -3.55 -7.47 -13.47
C ASN A 104 -4.08 -6.17 -12.82
N ILE A 105 -4.21 -5.09 -13.61
CA ILE A 105 -4.71 -3.78 -13.15
C ILE A 105 -6.14 -3.56 -13.68
N GLU A 106 -7.10 -4.42 -13.32
CA GLU A 106 -8.50 -4.11 -13.67
C GLU A 106 -9.08 -2.97 -12.81
N LYS A 107 -8.38 -2.53 -11.74
CA LYS A 107 -8.79 -1.37 -10.94
C LYS A 107 -7.59 -0.53 -10.52
N PRO A 108 -7.55 0.78 -10.86
CA PRO A 108 -6.51 1.66 -10.35
C PRO A 108 -6.58 1.71 -8.83
N SER A 109 -5.42 1.59 -8.19
CA SER A 109 -5.31 1.64 -6.74
C SER A 109 -5.91 2.92 -6.19
N MET A 110 -6.38 2.87 -4.94
CA MET A 110 -6.90 4.07 -4.28
C MET A 110 -5.87 5.19 -4.19
N LEU A 111 -4.59 4.84 -4.01
CA LEU A 111 -3.49 5.80 -4.03
C LEU A 111 -3.42 6.41 -5.44
N PHE A 112 -3.35 5.59 -6.49
CA PHE A 112 -3.24 6.06 -7.87
C PHE A 112 -4.44 6.89 -8.36
N LYS A 113 -5.66 6.59 -7.89
CA LYS A 113 -6.89 7.37 -8.19
C LYS A 113 -6.78 8.83 -7.73
N GLN A 114 -5.95 9.15 -6.75
CA GLN A 114 -5.81 10.51 -6.22
C GLN A 114 -5.03 11.44 -7.18
N VAL A 115 -3.99 10.90 -7.85
CA VAL A 115 -3.22 11.64 -8.87
C VAL A 115 -4.10 11.96 -10.09
N GLN A 116 -5.01 11.05 -10.44
CA GLN A 116 -5.92 11.23 -11.58
C GLN A 116 -7.12 12.12 -11.27
N LYS A 117 -7.68 12.07 -10.04
CA LYS A 117 -8.85 12.89 -9.66
C LYS A 117 -8.57 14.40 -9.61
N THR A 118 -7.32 14.83 -9.44
CA THR A 118 -6.94 16.23 -9.62
C THR A 118 -7.00 16.72 -11.07
N SER A 119 -7.30 15.85 -12.05
CA SER A 119 -7.47 16.21 -13.47
C SER A 119 -8.92 16.20 -13.98
N LYS A 120 -9.89 15.63 -13.26
CA LYS A 120 -11.31 15.64 -13.69
C LYS A 120 -12.25 15.80 -12.52
N ASN A 121 -12.78 17.00 -12.42
CA ASN A 121 -13.98 17.32 -11.66
C ASN A 121 -15.20 16.56 -12.25
N LYS A 122 -16.16 16.24 -11.38
CA LYS A 122 -17.54 15.78 -11.60
C LYS A 122 -17.87 14.30 -11.37
N ASN A 123 -18.80 14.17 -10.41
CA ASN A 123 -19.79 13.13 -10.16
C ASN A 123 -19.34 11.89 -9.38
N GLY A 124 -20.02 11.74 -8.25
CA GLY A 124 -19.77 10.73 -7.24
C GLY A 124 -20.16 9.34 -7.69
N HIS A 125 -19.38 8.38 -7.21
CA HIS A 125 -19.86 7.06 -6.89
C HIS A 125 -18.90 6.43 -5.87
N CYS A 126 -19.47 5.92 -4.79
CA CYS A 126 -18.78 5.09 -3.80
C CYS A 126 -18.36 3.79 -4.50
N SER A 127 -17.08 3.39 -4.38
CA SER A 127 -16.61 2.11 -4.87
C SER A 127 -15.76 1.40 -3.83
N VAL A 128 -16.17 0.15 -3.59
CA VAL A 128 -15.59 -0.87 -2.71
C VAL A 128 -14.12 -1.11 -3.04
N LEU A 129 -13.31 -1.29 -1.99
CA LEU A 129 -11.92 -1.69 -2.07
C LEU A 129 -11.80 -3.04 -2.76
N CYS A 130 -11.04 -3.09 -3.84
CA CYS A 130 -10.65 -4.35 -4.45
C CYS A 130 -9.14 -4.48 -4.33
N PHE A 131 -8.71 -5.25 -3.35
CA PHE A 131 -7.42 -5.93 -3.35
C PHE A 131 -7.73 -7.41 -3.60
N ARG A 132 -7.67 -7.81 -4.88
CA ARG A 132 -7.65 -9.23 -5.25
C ARG A 132 -6.21 -9.67 -5.31
#